data_AF-F9P4U6-F1
#
_entry.id   AF-F9P4U6-F1
#
_cell.length_a   1.000
_cell.length_b   1.000
_cell.length_c   1.000
_cell.angle_alpha   90.00
_cell.angle_beta   90.00
_cell.angle_gamma   90.00
#
_symmetry.space_group_name_H-M   'P 1'
#
loop_
_entity.id
_entity.type
_entity.pdbx_description
1 polymer ?
#
loop_
_entity_poly.entity_id
_entity_poly.type
_entity_poly.pdbx_seq_one_letter_code
_entity_poly.pdbx_strand_id
1 'polypeptide(L)'
;MMLETPKQAHIVKSVAIGGIAQHDTFSWQIENKHFVLLNTLNPDSIQTDKTLKEWVDAVPDDDLKDFFDVFFGLILDAQITSIDDFFQPNSIKKLLTIVQNAHALTDQEKKC
;
A
#
# COMPACT_ATOMS: atom_id res chain seq x y z
N MET A 1 6.97 10.91 8.39
CA MET A 1 5.95 10.02 9.00
C MET A 1 5.46 9.01 7.97
N MET A 2 4.72 7.95 8.38
CA MET A 2 4.37 6.74 7.58
C MET A 2 3.68 7.00 6.22
N LEU A 3 3.32 8.26 5.92
CA LEU A 3 2.63 8.69 4.69
C LEU A 3 3.17 10.02 4.14
N GLU A 4 4.37 10.44 4.56
CA GLU A 4 4.97 11.64 4.01
C GLU A 4 5.53 11.37 2.62
N THR A 5 4.83 11.91 1.63
CA THR A 5 5.35 12.00 0.26
C THR A 5 6.54 12.97 0.26
N PRO A 6 7.68 12.62 -0.34
CA PRO A 6 8.84 13.51 -0.39
C PRO A 6 8.47 14.84 -1.05
N LYS A 7 8.94 15.95 -0.45
CA LYS A 7 8.68 17.32 -0.94
C LYS A 7 9.17 17.54 -2.37
N GLN A 8 10.17 16.76 -2.80
CA GLN A 8 10.71 16.80 -4.14
C GLN A 8 10.85 15.36 -4.65
N ALA A 9 10.14 15.04 -5.74
CA ALA A 9 10.15 13.73 -6.37
C ALA A 9 10.12 13.88 -7.90
N HIS A 10 10.78 12.97 -8.60
CA HIS A 10 10.58 12.77 -10.03
C HIS A 10 9.46 11.75 -10.24
N ILE A 11 8.43 12.16 -10.98
CA ILE A 11 7.30 11.28 -11.28
C ILE A 11 7.58 10.61 -12.61
N VAL A 12 7.79 9.29 -12.59
CA VAL A 12 8.12 8.52 -13.78
C VAL A 12 6.86 7.90 -14.37
N LYS A 13 6.66 8.04 -15.68
CA LYS A 13 5.54 7.41 -16.39
C LYS A 13 5.70 5.89 -16.37
N SER A 14 4.64 5.17 -16.00
CA SER A 14 4.60 3.72 -15.94
C SER A 14 3.47 3.16 -16.81
N VAL A 15 3.64 1.93 -17.33
CA VAL A 15 2.56 1.15 -17.98
C VAL A 15 1.76 0.28 -16.99
N ALA A 16 2.16 0.24 -15.72
CA ALA A 16 1.48 -0.55 -14.70
C ALA A 16 0.08 -0.01 -14.41
N ILE A 17 -0.87 -0.91 -14.15
CA ILE A 17 -2.26 -0.58 -13.84
C ILE A 17 -2.42 -0.47 -12.33
N GLY A 18 -2.10 0.71 -11.77
CA GLY A 18 -2.50 1.10 -10.41
C GLY A 18 -1.83 0.36 -9.24
N GLY A 19 -1.99 0.92 -8.03
CA GLY A 19 -1.64 0.28 -6.77
C GLY A 19 -0.21 -0.24 -6.67
N ILE A 20 -0.04 -1.42 -6.06
CA ILE A 20 1.26 -2.06 -5.84
C ILE A 20 2.05 -2.29 -7.14
N ALA A 21 1.38 -2.48 -8.27
CA ALA A 21 2.04 -2.72 -9.56
C ALA A 21 2.87 -1.51 -10.03
N GLN A 22 2.61 -0.30 -9.53
CA GLN A 22 3.42 0.89 -9.84
C GLN A 22 4.85 0.81 -9.29
N HIS A 23 5.09 -0.06 -8.29
CA HIS A 23 6.42 -0.29 -7.72
C HIS A 23 7.30 -1.23 -8.56
N ASP A 24 6.75 -1.84 -9.60
CA ASP A 24 7.56 -2.57 -10.58
C ASP A 24 8.34 -1.58 -11.45
N THR A 25 9.64 -1.45 -11.20
CA THR A 25 10.51 -0.55 -11.96
C THR A 25 10.64 -0.92 -13.43
N PHE A 26 10.34 -2.16 -13.83
CA PHE A 26 10.35 -2.57 -15.25
C PHE A 26 9.15 -2.02 -16.02
N SER A 27 8.12 -1.55 -15.33
CA SER A 27 6.98 -0.87 -15.95
C SER A 27 7.28 0.59 -16.33
N TRP A 28 8.41 1.15 -15.89
CA TRP A 28 8.75 2.56 -16.08
C TRP A 28 9.23 2.83 -17.51
N GLN A 29 8.70 3.89 -18.11
CA GLN A 29 9.00 4.24 -19.49
C GLN A 29 10.33 5.01 -19.60
N ILE A 30 11.15 4.59 -20.57
CA ILE A 30 12.42 5.22 -20.90
C ILE A 30 12.37 5.66 -22.37
N GLU A 31 12.83 6.88 -22.64
CA GLU A 31 13.03 7.42 -23.99
C GLU A 31 14.43 8.01 -24.08
N ASN A 32 15.19 7.68 -25.13
CA ASN A 32 16.55 8.19 -25.36
C ASN A 32 17.48 8.10 -24.12
N LYS A 33 17.44 6.97 -23.39
CA LYS A 33 18.19 6.69 -22.15
C LYS A 33 17.80 7.54 -20.93
N HIS A 34 16.64 8.20 -20.95
CA HIS A 34 16.10 8.98 -19.84
C HIS A 34 14.71 8.50 -19.44
N PHE A 35 14.36 8.64 -18.16
CA PHE A 35 12.98 8.37 -17.73
C PHE A 35 12.02 9.39 -18.34
N VAL A 36 10.87 8.89 -18.80
CA VAL A 36 9.77 9.75 -19.21
C VAL A 36 9.12 10.32 -17.96
N LEU A 37 9.33 11.61 -17.71
CA LEU A 37 8.81 12.29 -16.52
C LEU A 37 7.42 12.86 -16.75
N LEU A 38 6.63 12.89 -15.68
CA LEU A 38 5.33 13.52 -15.59
C LEU A 38 5.36 14.68 -14.58
N ASN A 39 4.44 15.62 -14.73
CA ASN A 39 4.32 16.76 -13.82
C ASN A 39 3.47 16.46 -12.58
N THR A 40 2.65 15.40 -12.62
CA THR A 40 1.70 15.06 -11.56
C THR A 40 1.56 13.54 -11.41
N LEU A 41 1.22 13.11 -10.19
CA LEU A 41 0.87 11.73 -9.89
C LEU A 41 -0.46 11.37 -10.57
N ASN A 42 -0.73 10.07 -10.68
CA ASN A 42 -2.04 9.56 -11.08
C ASN A 42 -3.12 10.10 -10.12
N PRO A 43 -4.28 10.59 -10.61
CA PRO A 43 -5.44 10.95 -9.81
C PRO A 43 -5.78 9.96 -8.69
N ASP A 44 -5.72 8.65 -8.95
CA ASP A 44 -6.02 7.62 -7.95
C ASP A 44 -5.03 7.64 -6.77
N SER A 45 -3.74 7.85 -7.08
CA SER A 45 -2.69 7.98 -6.07
C SER A 45 -2.90 9.24 -5.22
N ILE A 46 -3.29 10.36 -5.85
CA ILE A 46 -3.60 11.62 -5.14
C ILE A 46 -4.80 11.43 -4.22
N GLN A 47 -5.85 10.78 -4.70
CA GLN A 47 -7.05 10.52 -3.91
C GLN A 47 -6.76 9.58 -2.74
N THR A 48 -5.99 8.51 -2.96
CA THR A 48 -5.60 7.56 -1.91
C THR A 48 -4.80 8.25 -0.81
N ASP A 49 -3.80 9.05 -1.20
CA ASP A 49 -2.97 9.82 -0.27
C ASP A 49 -3.81 10.79 0.56
N LYS A 50 -4.73 11.53 -0.08
CA LYS A 50 -5.63 12.44 0.60
C LYS A 50 -6.55 11.72 1.59
N THR A 51 -7.24 10.67 1.14
CA THR A 51 -8.18 9.91 1.98
C THR A 51 -7.48 9.34 3.21
N LEU A 52 -6.27 8.80 3.04
CA LEU A 52 -5.56 8.18 4.14
C LEU A 52 -5.02 9.21 5.14
N LYS A 53 -4.54 10.37 4.67
CA LYS A 53 -4.14 11.48 5.54
C LYS A 53 -5.33 12.03 6.32
N GLU A 54 -6.46 12.27 5.65
CA GLU A 54 -7.69 12.74 6.32
C GLU A 54 -8.20 11.74 7.35
N TRP A 55 -8.08 10.43 7.09
CA TRP A 55 -8.46 9.40 8.04
C TRP A 55 -7.52 9.36 9.25
N VAL A 56 -6.19 9.36 9.03
CA VAL A 56 -5.20 9.42 10.12
C VAL A 56 -5.36 10.69 10.97
N ASP A 57 -5.69 11.83 10.36
CA ASP A 57 -5.91 13.07 11.09
C ASP A 57 -7.22 13.08 11.91
N ALA A 58 -8.21 12.27 11.52
CA ALA A 58 -9.54 12.27 12.13
C ALA A 58 -9.73 11.21 13.23
N VAL A 59 -8.94 10.14 13.22
CA VAL A 59 -9.06 9.01 14.16
C VAL A 59 -8.12 9.23 15.36
N PRO A 60 -8.57 9.00 16.60
CA PRO A 60 -7.70 9.08 17.78
C PRO A 60 -6.47 8.16 17.68
N ASP A 61 -5.33 8.61 18.23
CA ASP A 61 -4.07 7.85 18.18
C ASP A 61 -4.19 6.43 18.76
N ASP A 62 -4.97 6.24 19.83
CA ASP A 62 -5.20 4.93 20.44
C ASP A 62 -5.96 3.99 19.49
N ASP A 63 -7.00 4.49 18.81
CA ASP A 63 -7.78 3.72 17.83
C ASP A 63 -6.95 3.41 16.57
N LEU A 64 -6.13 4.35 16.11
CA LEU A 64 -5.17 4.11 15.02
C LEU A 64 -4.15 3.04 15.40
N LYS A 65 -3.66 3.07 16.63
CA LYS A 65 -2.73 2.06 17.13
C LYS A 65 -3.37 0.68 17.11
N ASP A 66 -4.58 0.54 17.63
CA ASP A 66 -5.29 -0.74 17.66
C ASP A 66 -5.53 -1.27 16.23
N PHE A 67 -5.94 -0.39 15.31
CA PHE A 67 -6.08 -0.74 13.90
C PHE A 67 -4.77 -1.24 13.29
N PHE A 68 -3.67 -0.50 13.44
CA PHE A 68 -2.39 -0.86 12.83
C PHE A 68 -1.78 -2.12 13.46
N ASP A 69 -1.96 -2.34 14.76
CA ASP A 69 -1.53 -3.57 15.43
C ASP A 69 -2.25 -4.80 14.84
N VAL A 70 -3.57 -4.72 14.64
CA VAL A 70 -4.35 -5.78 13.98
C VAL A 70 -3.92 -5.93 12.52
N PHE A 71 -3.83 -4.83 11.76
CA PHE A 71 -3.50 -4.85 10.34
C PHE A 71 -2.12 -5.47 10.07
N PHE A 72 -1.07 -5.03 10.77
CA PHE A 72 0.26 -5.60 10.62
C PHE A 72 0.36 -7.00 11.22
N GLY A 73 -0.37 -7.29 12.31
CA GLY A 73 -0.48 -8.63 12.87
C GLY A 73 -0.97 -9.66 11.85
N LEU A 74 -2.04 -9.36 11.12
CA LEU A 74 -2.57 -10.23 10.06
C LEU A 74 -1.55 -10.52 8.95
N ILE A 75 -0.76 -9.52 8.56
CA ILE A 75 0.29 -9.64 7.53
C ILE A 75 1.43 -10.54 8.03
N LEU A 76 1.87 -10.34 9.28
CA LEU A 76 2.93 -11.13 9.90
C LEU A 76 2.50 -12.58 10.15
N ASP A 77 1.26 -12.81 10.59
CA ASP A 77 0.69 -14.15 10.78
C ASP A 77 0.60 -14.93 9.46
N ALA A 78 0.39 -14.23 8.34
CA ALA A 78 0.45 -14.80 7.00
C ALA A 78 1.89 -15.06 6.50
N GLN A 79 2.91 -14.87 7.36
CA GLN A 79 4.34 -15.04 7.08
C GLN A 79 4.81 -14.19 5.88
N ILE A 80 4.20 -13.01 5.72
CA ILE A 80 4.62 -12.03 4.72
C ILE A 80 5.67 -11.14 5.36
N THR A 81 6.92 -11.27 4.91
CA THR A 81 8.06 -10.57 5.52
C THR A 81 8.79 -9.66 4.53
N SER A 82 8.47 -9.77 3.23
CA SER A 82 8.97 -8.90 2.18
C SER A 82 7.84 -8.35 1.32
N ILE A 83 8.00 -7.14 0.80
CA ILE A 83 7.11 -6.57 -0.21
C ILE A 83 7.11 -7.44 -1.49
N ASP A 84 8.24 -8.10 -1.80
CA ASP A 84 8.36 -9.01 -2.95
C ASP A 84 7.36 -10.16 -2.88
N ASP A 85 6.95 -10.56 -1.67
CA ASP A 85 5.98 -11.63 -1.44
C ASP A 85 4.59 -11.30 -1.99
N PHE A 86 4.28 -10.04 -2.30
CA PHE A 86 3.03 -9.62 -2.94
C PHE A 86 3.08 -9.69 -4.46
N PHE A 87 4.28 -9.78 -5.05
CA PHE A 87 4.50 -9.81 -6.50
C PHE A 87 4.82 -11.22 -7.03
N GLN A 88 4.87 -12.23 -6.14
CA GLN A 88 5.12 -13.62 -6.52
C GLN A 88 3.85 -14.31 -7.06
N PRO A 89 3.97 -15.34 -7.91
CA PRO A 89 2.82 -16.12 -8.38
C PRO A 89 1.98 -16.74 -7.24
N ASN A 90 2.59 -17.01 -6.09
CA ASN A 90 1.93 -17.57 -4.90
C ASN A 90 1.30 -16.51 -3.98
N SER A 91 1.39 -15.21 -4.30
CA SER A 91 0.86 -14.11 -3.47
C SER A 91 -0.65 -14.20 -3.25
N ILE A 92 -1.38 -14.80 -4.19
CA ILE A 92 -2.83 -15.06 -4.04
C ILE A 92 -3.12 -15.93 -2.82
N LYS A 93 -2.25 -16.92 -2.50
CA LYS A 93 -2.42 -17.75 -1.29
C LYS A 93 -2.19 -16.94 -0.03
N LYS A 94 -1.19 -16.04 -0.03
CA LYS A 94 -0.90 -15.14 1.09
C LYS A 94 -2.06 -14.16 1.35
N LEU A 95 -2.66 -13.62 0.28
CA LEU A 95 -3.88 -12.79 0.38
C LEU A 95 -5.06 -13.57 0.94
N LEU A 96 -5.26 -14.83 0.52
CA LEU A 96 -6.27 -15.73 1.08
C LEU A 96 -6.04 -15.98 2.58
N THR A 97 -4.78 -16.18 3.01
CA THR A 97 -4.44 -16.35 4.42
C THR A 97 -4.75 -15.10 5.24
N ILE A 98 -4.48 -13.89 4.73
CA ILE A 98 -4.87 -12.64 5.40
C ILE A 98 -6.39 -12.59 5.60
N VAL A 99 -7.18 -12.91 4.56
CA VAL A 99 -8.65 -12.91 4.66
C VAL A 99 -9.14 -13.96 5.66
N GLN A 100 -8.53 -15.14 5.69
CA GLN A 100 -8.85 -16.18 6.68
C GLN A 100 -8.53 -15.74 8.11
N ASN A 101 -7.36 -15.13 8.32
CA ASN A 101 -6.96 -14.60 9.62
C ASN A 101 -7.91 -13.47 10.05
N ALA A 102 -8.32 -12.59 9.13
CA ALA A 102 -9.29 -11.53 9.40
C ALA A 102 -10.68 -12.08 9.80
N HIS A 103 -11.09 -13.21 9.23
CA HIS A 103 -12.34 -13.88 9.65
C HIS A 103 -12.25 -14.47 11.06
N ALA A 104 -11.06 -14.86 11.50
CA ALA A 104 -10.79 -15.40 12.83
C ALA A 104 -10.68 -14.32 13.94
N LEU A 105 -10.64 -13.04 13.56
CA LEU A 105 -10.68 -11.91 14.52
C LEU A 105 -11.96 -11.91 15.35
N THR A 106 -11.84 -11.44 16.59
CA THR A 106 -12.96 -11.25 17.50
C THR A 106 -13.92 -10.15 16.99
N ASP A 107 -15.15 -10.12 17.53
CA ASP A 107 -16.15 -9.12 17.16
C ASP A 107 -15.77 -7.68 17.56
N GLN A 108 -14.80 -7.54 18.46
CA GLN A 108 -14.25 -6.24 18.85
C GLN A 108 -13.19 -5.76 17.85
N GLU A 109 -12.25 -6.63 17.48
CA GLU A 109 -11.22 -6.36 16.46
C GLU A 109 -11.82 -6.10 15.06
N LYS A 110 -12.97 -6.71 14.75
CA LYS A 110 -13.70 -6.47 13.49
C LYS A 110 -14.38 -5.10 13.40
N LYS A 111 -14.52 -4.39 14.52
CA LYS A 111 -15.21 -3.09 14.59
C LYS A 111 -14.24 -1.90 14.52
N CYS A 112 -12.94 -2.16 14.64
CA CYS A 112 -11.88 -1.19 14.38
C CYS A 112 -11.79 -0.86 12.89
#